data_AF-A0A6M3LNM4-F1
#
_entry.id   AF-A0A6M3LNM4-F1
#
_cell.length_a   1.000
_cell.length_b   1.000
_cell.length_c   1.000
_cell.angle_alpha   90.00
_cell.angle_beta   90.00
_cell.angle_gamma   90.00
#
_symmetry.space_group_name_H-M   'P 1'
#
loop_
_entity.id
_entity.type
_entity.pdbx_description
1 polymer ?
#
loop_
_entity_poly.entity_id
_entity_poly.type
_entity_poly.pdbx_seq_one_letter_code
_entity_poly.pdbx_strand_id
1 'polypeptide(L)' 'MLYEVAILETPTKNEAEDGKGERLVLAPTPVIAADAQAAGIAAVLDVGKDIVCDRNRMKVLVRPFV' A
#
# COMPACT_ATOMS: atom_id res chain seq x y z
N MET A 1 15.19 -8.50 6.86
CA MET A 1 15.63 -7.60 5.78
C MET A 1 14.84 -6.31 5.87
N LEU A 2 15.37 -5.21 5.33
CA LEU A 2 14.66 -3.93 5.25
C LEU A 2 13.91 -3.86 3.92
N TYR A 3 12.64 -3.48 3.98
CA TYR A 3 11.78 -3.27 2.82
C TYR A 3 11.21 -1.86 2.85
N GLU A 4 10.91 -1.32 1.68
CA GLU A 4 10.06 -0.15 1.53
C GLU A 4 8.69 -0.62 1.06
N VAL A 5 7.65 -0.19 1.76
CA VAL A 5 6.26 -0.53 1.44
C VAL A 5 5.43 0.73 1.22
N ALA A 6 4.72 0.80 0.11
CA ALA A 6 3.75 1.84 -0.19
C ALA A 6 2.37 1.21 -0.47
N ILE A 7 1.31 1.93 -0.17
CA ILE A 7 -0.06 1.48 -0.42
C ILE A 7 -0.77 2.52 -1.28
N LEU A 8 -1.38 2.05 -2.36
CA LEU A 8 -2.21 2.85 -3.25
C LEU A 8 -3.65 2.35 -3.22
N GLU A 9 -4.60 3.25 -3.46
CA GLU A 9 -6.00 2.90 -3.70
C GLU A 9 -6.34 3.17 -5.15
N THR A 10 -6.87 2.14 -5.79
CA THR A 10 -7.32 2.18 -7.18
C THR A 10 -8.63 2.97 -7.26
N PRO A 11 -8.82 3.86 -8.25
CA PRO A 11 -10.08 4.58 -8.41
C PRO A 11 -11.25 3.61 -8.69
N THR A 12 -12.46 4.03 -8.31
CA THR A 12 -13.68 3.36 -8.79
C THR A 12 -13.89 3.64 -10.30
N LYS A 13 -14.80 2.89 -10.95
CA LYS A 13 -15.11 3.11 -12.38
C LYS A 13 -15.51 4.56 -12.67
N ASN A 14 -16.42 5.10 -11.87
CA ASN A 14 -16.89 6.48 -12.02
C ASN A 14 -15.73 7.49 -11.81
N GLU A 15 -14.86 7.25 -10.82
CA GLU A 15 -13.70 8.12 -10.57
C GLU A 15 -12.67 8.06 -11.70
N ALA A 16 -12.47 6.89 -12.30
CA ALA A 16 -11.58 6.74 -13.45
C ALA A 16 -12.14 7.46 -14.69
N GLU A 17 -13.46 7.44 -14.90
CA GLU A 17 -14.14 8.19 -15.97
C GLU A 17 -14.03 9.72 -15.77
N ASP A 18 -14.04 10.18 -14.51
CA ASP A 18 -13.77 11.58 -14.13
C ASP A 18 -12.26 11.95 -14.20
N GLY A 19 -11.40 11.02 -14.63
CA GLY A 19 -9.96 11.24 -14.78
C GLY A 19 -9.14 11.17 -13.49
N LYS A 20 -9.70 10.66 -12.38
CA LYS A 20 -8.96 10.45 -11.14
C LYS A 20 -8.07 9.21 -11.25
N GLY A 21 -6.83 9.33 -10.77
CA GLY A 21 -5.83 8.27 -10.75
C GLY A 21 -5.78 7.49 -9.42
N GLU A 22 -4.73 6.68 -9.28
CA GLU A 22 -4.41 5.99 -8.02
C GLU A 22 -4.18 7.02 -6.90
N ARG A 23 -4.84 6.81 -5.74
CA ARG A 23 -4.64 7.64 -4.55
C ARG A 23 -3.52 7.04 -3.70
N LEU A 24 -2.55 7.86 -3.30
CA LEU A 24 -1.54 7.43 -2.31
C LEU A 24 -2.19 7.34 -0.94
N VAL A 25 -2.17 6.13 -0.38
CA VAL A 25 -2.81 5.81 0.89
C VAL A 25 -1.78 5.69 2.00
N LEU A 26 -0.65 5.03 1.71
CA LEU A 26 0.51 4.97 2.57
C LEU A 26 1.73 5.38 1.76
N ALA A 27 2.41 6.43 2.20
CA ALA A 27 3.69 6.83 1.66
C ALA A 27 4.73 5.71 1.85
N PRO A 28 5.76 5.62 0.99
CA PRO A 28 6.79 4.59 1.13
C PRO A 28 7.38 4.58 2.54
N THR A 29 7.17 3.48 3.25
CA THR A 29 7.48 3.34 4.68
C THR A 29 8.46 2.17 4.86
N PRO A 30 9.52 2.35 5.65
CA PRO A 30 10.46 1.27 5.95
C PRO A 30 9.80 0.22 6.85
N VAL A 31 9.90 -1.06 6.48
CA VAL A 31 9.38 -2.20 7.23
C VAL A 31 10.46 -3.26 7.35
N ILE A 32 10.69 -3.74 8.57
CA ILE A 32 11.59 -4.87 8.81
C ILE A 32 10.76 -6.15 8.77
N ALA A 33 11.10 -7.06 7.88
CA ALA A 33 10.41 -8.35 7.74
C ALA A 33 11.35 -9.47 7.30
N ALA A 34 10.88 -10.71 7.41
CA ALA A 34 11.61 -11.89 6.94
C ALA A 34 11.69 -11.95 5.42
N ASP A 35 10.61 -11.59 4.73
CA ASP A 35 10.48 -11.59 3.28
C ASP A 35 9.52 -10.47 2.80
N ALA A 36 9.37 -10.33 1.47
CA ALA A 36 8.52 -9.30 0.88
C ALA A 36 7.03 -9.48 1.18
N GLN A 37 6.55 -10.72 1.32
CA GLN A 37 5.15 -10.99 1.65
C GLN A 37 4.84 -10.57 3.08
N ALA A 38 5.72 -10.94 4.02
CA ALA A 38 5.65 -10.53 5.41
C ALA A 38 5.75 -9.00 5.55
N ALA A 39 6.57 -8.33 4.74
CA ALA A 39 6.64 -6.87 4.72
C ALA A 39 5.30 -6.22 4.31
N GLY A 40 4.67 -6.74 3.25
CA GLY A 40 3.36 -6.25 2.80
C GLY A 40 2.27 -6.45 3.85
N ILE A 41 2.22 -7.62 4.49
CA ILE A 41 1.26 -7.91 5.55
C ILE A 41 1.47 -6.99 6.76
N ALA A 42 2.72 -6.80 7.20
CA ALA A 42 3.04 -5.92 8.32
C ALA A 42 2.65 -4.46 8.04
N ALA A 43 2.87 -3.97 6.81
CA ALA A 43 2.45 -2.62 6.43
C ALA A 43 0.92 -2.43 6.52
N VAL A 44 0.14 -3.42 6.06
CA VAL A 44 -1.32 -3.35 6.13
C VAL A 44 -1.82 -3.48 7.57
N LEU A 45 -1.24 -4.38 8.36
CA LEU A 45 -1.71 -4.68 9.71
C LEU A 45 -1.30 -3.63 10.74
N ASP A 46 -0.06 -3.13 10.71
CA ASP A 46 0.45 -2.22 11.74
C ASP A 46 0.37 -0.75 11.32
N VAL A 47 0.74 -0.44 10.08
CA VAL A 47 0.74 0.93 9.57
C VAL A 47 -0.62 1.32 9.01
N GLY A 48 -1.42 0.34 8.57
CA GLY A 48 -2.75 0.53 7.99
C GLY A 48 -3.92 0.63 8.96
N LYS A 49 -3.70 0.61 10.29
CA LYS A 49 -4.80 0.61 11.28
C LYS A 49 -5.70 1.84 11.17
N ASP A 50 -5.14 3.00 10.81
CA ASP A 50 -5.87 4.26 10.67
C ASP A 50 -6.14 4.63 9.20
N ILE A 51 -5.85 3.72 8.27
CA ILE A 51 -5.99 3.96 6.86
C ILE A 51 -7.45 3.73 6.42
N VAL A 52 -8.11 4.80 6.01
CA VAL A 52 -9.41 4.73 5.33
C VAL A 52 -9.18 4.41 3.86
N CYS A 53 -9.16 3.12 3.54
CA CYS A 53 -9.06 2.59 2.17
C CYS A 53 -9.93 1.34 2.01
N ASP A 54 -10.59 1.22 0.86
CA ASP A 54 -11.28 -0.01 0.48
C ASP A 54 -10.26 -1.12 0.18
N ARG A 55 -10.30 -2.20 0.97
CA ARG A 55 -9.38 -3.34 0.84
C ARG A 55 -9.43 -4.00 -0.54
N ASN A 56 -10.56 -3.96 -1.23
CA ASN A 56 -10.69 -4.54 -2.58
C ASN A 56 -10.02 -3.69 -3.66
N ARG A 57 -9.69 -2.43 -3.35
CA ARG A 57 -9.04 -1.48 -4.25
C ARG A 57 -7.60 -1.16 -3.82
N MET A 58 -7.12 -1.82 -2.77
CA MET A 58 -5.81 -1.61 -2.21
C MET A 58 -4.74 -2.33 -3.04
N LYS A 59 -3.68 -1.59 -3.39
CA LYS A 59 -2.49 -2.10 -4.08
C LYS A 59 -1.28 -1.88 -3.18
N VAL A 60 -0.69 -2.98 -2.72
CA VAL A 60 0.50 -2.96 -1.86
C VAL A 60 1.73 -3.12 -2.73
N LEU A 61 2.61 -2.12 -2.70
CA LEU A 61 3.88 -2.12 -3.41
C LEU A 61 4.99 -2.38 -2.39
N VAL A 62 5.72 -3.47 -2.59
CA VAL A 62 6.84 -3.86 -1.72
C VAL A 62 8.11 -3.92 -2.55
N ARG A 63 9.16 -3.26 -2.09
CA ARG A 63 10.51 -3.42 -2.65
C ARG A 63 11.57 -3.58 -1.56
N PRO A 64 12.64 -4.35 -1.79
CA PRO A 64 13.78 -4.38 -0.87
C PRO A 64 14.46 -3.01 -0.77
N PHE A 65 14.90 -2.64 0.44
CA PHE A 65 15.87 -1.57 0.64
C PHE A 65 17.25 -2.18 0.39
N VAL A 66 17.75 -2.07 -0.83
CA VAL A 66 19.11 -2.47 -1.22
C VAL A 66 20.02 -1.24 -1.33
#